data_AF-A0A426S2Z8-F1
#
_entry.id   AF-A0A426S2Z8-F1
#
_cell.length_a   1.000
_cell.length_b   1.000
_cell.length_c   1.000
_cell.angle_alpha   90.00
_cell.angle_beta   90.00
_cell.angle_gamma   90.00
#
_symmetry.space_group_name_H-M   'P 1'
#
loop_
_entity.id
_entity.type
_entity.pdbx_description
1 polymer ?
#
loop_
_entity_poly.entity_id
_entity_poly.type
_entity_poly.pdbx_seq_one_letter_code
_entity_poly.pdbx_strand_id
1 'polypeptide(L)'
;MGLYTETHIRADLDRLWAHTQDPVLHRRWYLLVAELHHLPSAPGEPRPFRFTARLPPFLTLCGTGVSAGEKERPDGTRASALCFSSTHPLGLIAEGSGYWRYVPDDRGVRFLTGYDYRPRGGALGATADRLLVRPLFDWATAWSFDRLRLWLERGITPERALCNWLAEIAVRLLLLTACLGGLRLERLTRLFGSFAAAMAYLCPVLLLAAVCLALFKSPLACTPAARRCLRAPATRIRAPRLLRTLQQRREAPA
;
A
#
# COMPACT_ATOMS: atom_id res chain seq x y z
N MET A 1 -14.63 -11.05 -0.08
CA MET A 1 -14.94 -9.61 -0.07
C MET A 1 -13.73 -8.94 -0.65
N GLY A 2 -13.86 -8.42 -1.87
CA GLY A 2 -12.75 -7.84 -2.60
C GLY A 2 -12.19 -6.60 -1.91
N LEU A 3 -10.89 -6.41 -2.05
CA LEU A 3 -10.17 -5.24 -1.58
C LEU A 3 -10.21 -4.17 -2.67
N TYR A 4 -10.42 -2.93 -2.23
CA TYR A 4 -10.55 -1.77 -3.11
C TYR A 4 -9.66 -0.65 -2.59
N THR A 5 -8.94 -0.01 -3.49
CA THR A 5 -8.13 1.16 -3.15
C THR A 5 -8.14 2.13 -4.31
N GLU A 6 -8.38 3.41 -4.01
CA GLU A 6 -8.37 4.49 -4.99
C GLU A 6 -7.55 5.66 -4.48
N THR A 7 -6.78 6.28 -5.38
CA THR A 7 -6.09 7.53 -5.15
C THR A 7 -6.21 8.41 -6.39
N HIS A 8 -6.18 9.72 -6.20
CA HIS A 8 -6.09 10.68 -7.28
C HIS A 8 -4.67 11.20 -7.38
N ILE A 9 -4.05 11.07 -8.54
CA ILE A 9 -2.66 11.45 -8.80
C ILE A 9 -2.65 12.59 -9.81
N ARG A 10 -2.10 13.74 -9.41
CA ARG A 10 -1.89 14.88 -10.31
C ARG A 10 -0.66 14.64 -11.18
N ALA A 11 -0.80 13.77 -12.17
CA ALA A 11 0.21 13.44 -13.15
C ALA A 11 -0.45 13.09 -14.48
N ASP A 12 0.36 13.12 -15.54
CA ASP A 12 -0.03 12.64 -16.85
C ASP A 12 -0.27 11.11 -16.85
N LEU A 13 -1.22 10.66 -17.69
CA LEU A 13 -1.61 9.26 -17.79
C LEU A 13 -0.45 8.39 -18.30
N ASP A 14 0.27 8.82 -19.33
CA ASP A 14 1.38 8.04 -19.90
C ASP A 14 2.51 7.91 -18.88
N ARG A 15 2.79 8.98 -18.14
CA ARG A 15 3.76 8.93 -17.05
C ARG A 15 3.36 7.94 -15.97
N LEU A 16 2.11 8.00 -15.48
CA LEU A 16 1.62 7.05 -14.48
C LEU A 16 1.63 5.61 -15.02
N TRP A 17 1.24 5.42 -16.28
CA TRP A 17 1.25 4.15 -16.95
C TRP A 17 2.66 3.54 -17.02
N ALA A 18 3.66 4.32 -17.41
CA ALA A 18 5.05 3.85 -17.45
C ALA A 18 5.54 3.39 -16.06
N HIS A 19 5.23 4.15 -15.00
CA HIS A 19 5.67 3.84 -13.64
C HIS A 19 4.96 2.62 -13.02
N THR A 20 3.83 2.22 -13.59
CA THR A 20 3.03 1.08 -13.12
C THR A 20 3.27 -0.18 -13.95
N GLN A 21 3.55 -0.05 -15.25
CA GLN A 21 3.81 -1.19 -16.14
C GLN A 21 5.29 -1.57 -16.23
N ASP A 22 6.24 -0.65 -16.06
CA ASP A 22 7.67 -0.98 -16.04
C ASP A 22 8.02 -1.74 -14.74
N PRO A 23 8.46 -3.02 -14.81
CA PRO A 23 8.79 -3.80 -13.62
C PRO A 23 9.90 -3.18 -12.76
N VAL A 24 10.86 -2.48 -13.38
CA VAL A 24 11.98 -1.83 -12.70
C VAL A 24 11.46 -0.67 -11.85
N LEU A 25 10.57 0.16 -12.40
CA LEU A 25 9.95 1.27 -11.68
C LEU A 25 8.95 0.76 -10.65
N HIS A 26 8.12 -0.22 -11.01
CA HIS A 26 7.09 -0.82 -10.17
C HIS A 26 7.66 -1.32 -8.83
N ARG A 27 8.77 -2.07 -8.88
CA ARG A 27 9.44 -2.61 -7.70
C ARG A 27 9.83 -1.54 -6.68
N ARG A 28 10.14 -0.32 -7.14
CA ARG A 28 10.65 0.73 -6.26
C ARG A 28 9.59 1.22 -5.28
N TRP A 29 8.32 1.29 -5.70
CA TRP A 29 7.25 1.89 -4.90
C TRP A 29 6.26 0.88 -4.31
N TYR A 30 6.05 -0.27 -4.94
CA TYR A 30 5.06 -1.26 -4.49
C TYR A 30 5.62 -2.17 -3.37
N LEU A 31 4.95 -2.20 -2.22
CA LEU A 31 5.41 -2.94 -1.03
C LEU A 31 5.18 -4.44 -1.14
N LEU A 32 4.13 -4.86 -1.86
CA LEU A 32 3.66 -6.25 -1.83
C LEU A 32 4.43 -7.16 -2.79
N VAL A 33 5.12 -6.60 -3.78
CA VAL A 33 5.84 -7.38 -4.81
C VAL A 33 7.28 -6.90 -4.86
N ALA A 34 8.21 -7.79 -4.51
CA ALA A 34 9.63 -7.52 -4.55
C ALA A 34 10.21 -7.76 -5.94
N GLU A 35 9.74 -8.77 -6.67
CA GLU A 35 10.19 -9.04 -8.03
C GLU A 35 9.02 -9.51 -8.89
N LEU A 36 9.00 -9.05 -10.14
CA LEU A 36 8.03 -9.44 -11.16
C LEU A 36 8.79 -9.71 -12.45
N HIS A 37 8.84 -10.98 -12.86
CA HIS A 37 9.52 -11.42 -14.08
C HIS A 37 8.48 -11.86 -15.09
N HIS A 38 8.30 -11.08 -16.15
CA HIS A 38 7.44 -11.45 -17.27
C HIS A 38 8.13 -12.50 -18.13
N LEU A 39 7.40 -13.56 -18.46
CA LEU A 39 7.84 -14.59 -19.40
C LEU A 39 7.49 -14.15 -20.84
N PRO A 40 8.26 -14.61 -21.85
CA PRO A 40 7.97 -14.31 -23.24
C PRO A 40 6.55 -14.74 -23.62
N SER A 41 5.84 -13.89 -24.36
CA SER A 41 4.47 -14.15 -24.82
C SER A 41 4.19 -13.34 -26.08
N ALA A 42 3.34 -13.86 -26.96
CA ALA A 42 3.01 -13.21 -28.22
C ALA A 42 2.27 -11.87 -27.99
N PRO A 43 2.41 -10.90 -28.91
CA PRO A 43 1.67 -9.64 -28.84
C PRO A 43 0.14 -9.89 -28.75
N GLY A 44 -0.51 -9.30 -27.75
CA GLY A 44 -1.96 -9.46 -27.54
C GLY A 44 -2.38 -10.71 -26.75
N GLU A 45 -1.45 -11.60 -26.41
CA GLU A 45 -1.72 -12.74 -25.53
C GLU A 45 -1.51 -12.40 -24.05
N PRO A 46 -2.19 -13.12 -23.14
CA PRO A 46 -1.93 -13.01 -21.72
C PRO A 46 -0.46 -13.37 -21.42
N ARG A 47 0.27 -12.43 -20.81
CA ARG A 47 1.68 -12.58 -20.48
C ARG A 47 1.83 -13.32 -19.16
N PRO A 48 2.40 -14.54 -19.15
CA PRO A 48 2.70 -15.22 -17.91
C PRO A 48 3.81 -14.47 -17.16
N PHE A 49 3.77 -14.49 -15.84
CA PHE A 49 4.79 -13.89 -14.99
C PHE A 49 5.08 -14.75 -13.77
N ARG A 50 6.27 -14.58 -13.21
CA ARG A 50 6.66 -15.09 -11.90
C ARG A 50 6.83 -13.91 -10.97
N PHE A 51 6.33 -14.03 -9.75
CA PHE A 51 6.50 -12.98 -8.75
C PHE A 51 7.12 -13.54 -7.47
N THR A 52 7.89 -12.67 -6.83
CA THR A 52 8.45 -12.90 -5.50
C THR A 52 7.95 -11.78 -4.61
N ALA A 53 7.21 -12.12 -3.56
CA ALA A 53 6.81 -11.20 -2.51
C ALA A 53 7.72 -11.41 -1.30
N ARG A 54 8.31 -10.34 -0.76
CA ARG A 54 9.10 -10.39 0.47
C ARG A 54 8.29 -9.76 1.59
N LEU A 55 7.86 -10.58 2.53
CA LEU A 55 7.20 -10.21 3.76
C LEU A 55 8.25 -10.21 4.88
N PRO A 56 8.71 -9.03 5.34
CA PRO A 56 9.72 -8.96 6.39
C PRO A 56 9.20 -9.55 7.72
N PRO A 57 10.09 -10.09 8.57
CA PRO A 57 11.55 -10.12 8.38
C PRO A 57 12.12 -11.29 7.58
N PHE A 58 11.41 -12.42 7.39
CA PHE A 58 12.04 -13.64 6.83
C PHE A 58 11.20 -14.41 5.81
N LEU A 59 10.00 -13.96 5.46
CA LEU A 59 9.10 -14.73 4.61
C LEU A 59 9.22 -14.28 3.15
N THR A 60 9.72 -15.16 2.30
CA THR A 60 9.68 -14.97 0.84
C THR A 60 8.62 -15.90 0.27
N LEU A 61 7.65 -15.33 -0.46
CA LEU A 61 6.60 -16.07 -1.15
C LEU A 61 6.85 -15.98 -2.64
N CYS A 62 6.97 -17.14 -3.29
CA CYS A 62 7.02 -17.23 -4.75
C CYS A 62 5.64 -17.61 -5.29
N GLY A 63 5.30 -17.09 -6.45
CA GLY A 63 4.10 -17.47 -7.17
C GLY A 63 4.22 -17.23 -8.66
N THR A 64 3.21 -17.72 -9.38
CA THR A 64 3.08 -17.55 -10.82
C THR A 64 1.76 -16.83 -11.11
N GLY A 65 1.70 -16.18 -12.26
CA GLY A 65 0.49 -15.49 -12.66
C GLY A 65 0.46 -15.26 -14.15
N VAL A 66 -0.65 -14.71 -14.58
CA VAL A 66 -0.91 -14.32 -15.96
C VAL A 66 -1.52 -12.93 -15.92
N SER A 67 -0.89 -12.01 -16.63
CA SER A 67 -1.39 -10.64 -16.84
C SER A 67 -2.02 -10.59 -18.23
N ALA A 68 -3.29 -10.20 -18.36
CA ALA A 68 -3.81 -9.91 -19.70
C ALA A 68 -3.41 -8.50 -20.09
N GLY A 69 -3.00 -8.40 -21.35
CA GLY A 69 -2.70 -7.16 -22.04
C GLY A 69 -3.71 -6.05 -21.71
N GLU A 70 -3.13 -4.97 -21.22
CA GLU A 70 -3.40 -3.58 -21.55
C GLU A 70 -4.56 -3.37 -22.52
N LYS A 71 -5.66 -2.78 -22.01
CA LYS A 71 -6.75 -2.31 -22.87
C LYS A 71 -6.92 -0.81 -22.71
N GLU A 72 -6.55 -0.09 -23.74
CA GLU A 72 -6.97 1.28 -23.96
C GLU A 72 -8.40 1.28 -24.50
N ARG A 73 -9.26 2.08 -23.89
CA ARG A 73 -10.64 2.25 -24.33
C ARG A 73 -10.74 3.54 -25.14
N PRO A 74 -11.76 3.66 -26.01
CA PRO A 74 -12.01 4.89 -26.76
C PRO A 74 -12.25 6.12 -25.87
N ASP A 75 -12.63 5.91 -24.61
CA ASP A 75 -12.83 6.95 -23.59
C ASP A 75 -11.52 7.40 -22.89
N GLY A 76 -10.36 6.94 -23.37
CA GLY A 76 -9.04 7.23 -22.77
C GLY A 76 -8.74 6.47 -21.48
N THR A 77 -9.70 5.67 -20.96
CA THR A 77 -9.47 4.82 -19.79
C THR A 77 -8.54 3.68 -20.15
N ARG A 78 -7.53 3.45 -19.31
CA ARG A 78 -6.70 2.25 -19.40
C ARG A 78 -7.02 1.27 -18.28
N ALA A 79 -6.85 -0.01 -18.57
CA ALA A 79 -6.94 -1.06 -17.57
C ALA A 79 -5.87 -2.13 -17.78
N SER A 80 -5.32 -2.62 -16.68
CA SER A 80 -4.44 -3.79 -16.63
C SER A 80 -5.07 -4.79 -15.67
N ALA A 81 -5.11 -6.06 -16.05
CA ALA A 81 -5.70 -7.11 -15.22
C ALA A 81 -4.72 -8.26 -15.08
N LEU A 82 -4.69 -8.86 -13.89
CA LEU A 82 -3.81 -9.97 -13.58
C LEU A 82 -4.55 -11.01 -12.74
N CYS A 83 -4.17 -12.25 -12.97
CA CYS A 83 -4.53 -13.39 -12.14
C CYS A 83 -3.23 -14.02 -11.65
N PHE A 84 -3.20 -14.46 -10.40
CA PHE A 84 -2.04 -15.09 -9.82
C PHE A 84 -2.43 -16.27 -8.95
N SER A 85 -1.50 -17.18 -8.74
CA SER A 85 -1.58 -18.26 -7.78
C SER A 85 -0.22 -18.42 -7.13
N SER A 86 -0.22 -18.86 -5.87
CA SER A 86 1.00 -19.25 -5.19
C SER A 86 0.84 -20.68 -4.73
N THR A 87 1.82 -21.53 -5.01
CA THR A 87 1.92 -22.89 -4.50
C THR A 87 2.77 -22.95 -3.23
N HIS A 88 3.27 -21.82 -2.75
CA HIS A 88 4.15 -21.79 -1.59
C HIS A 88 3.42 -22.29 -0.33
N PRO A 89 3.98 -23.23 0.45
CA PRO A 89 3.31 -23.85 1.59
C PRO A 89 2.94 -22.86 2.69
N LEU A 90 3.77 -21.82 2.87
CA LEU A 90 3.51 -20.70 3.79
C LEU A 90 2.67 -19.57 3.16
N GLY A 91 2.25 -19.74 1.90
CA GLY A 91 1.48 -18.75 1.17
C GLY A 91 0.03 -18.73 1.64
N LEU A 92 -0.36 -17.65 2.33
CA LEU A 92 -1.74 -17.43 2.81
C LEU A 92 -2.76 -17.25 1.68
N ILE A 93 -2.30 -17.01 0.46
CA ILE A 93 -3.13 -16.83 -0.74
C ILE A 93 -3.00 -18.06 -1.62
N ALA A 94 -4.11 -18.75 -1.88
CA ALA A 94 -4.16 -19.83 -2.85
C ALA A 94 -4.14 -19.26 -4.27
N GLU A 95 -5.10 -18.38 -4.54
CA GLU A 95 -5.35 -17.81 -5.86
C GLU A 95 -5.89 -16.40 -5.69
N GLY A 96 -5.45 -15.49 -6.54
CA GLY A 96 -5.88 -14.10 -6.54
C GLY A 96 -6.11 -13.59 -7.95
N SER A 97 -6.96 -12.57 -8.04
CA SER A 97 -7.23 -11.86 -9.27
C SER A 97 -7.40 -10.38 -8.95
N GLY A 98 -6.83 -9.52 -9.78
CA GLY A 98 -6.80 -8.10 -9.53
C GLY A 98 -6.76 -7.31 -10.82
N TYR A 99 -7.18 -6.06 -10.75
CA TYR A 99 -7.09 -5.14 -11.86
C TYR A 99 -6.72 -3.76 -11.38
N TRP A 100 -5.99 -3.04 -12.22
CA TRP A 100 -5.73 -1.63 -12.11
C TRP A 100 -6.52 -0.90 -13.19
N ARG A 101 -7.12 0.23 -12.82
CA ARG A 101 -7.85 1.09 -13.73
C ARG A 101 -7.34 2.52 -13.58
N TYR A 102 -7.15 3.15 -14.72
CA TYR A 102 -6.65 4.51 -14.87
C TYR A 102 -7.74 5.30 -15.57
N VAL A 103 -8.41 6.18 -14.83
CA VAL A 103 -9.47 7.02 -15.37
C VAL A 103 -8.93 8.45 -15.42
N PRO A 104 -8.64 9.00 -16.61
CA PRO A 104 -8.28 10.40 -16.76
C PRO A 104 -9.35 11.33 -16.20
N ASP A 105 -8.92 12.43 -15.62
CA ASP A 105 -9.77 13.49 -15.05
C ASP A 105 -9.11 14.84 -15.33
N ASP A 106 -9.85 15.94 -15.21
CA ASP A 106 -9.37 17.30 -15.54
C ASP A 106 -8.16 17.72 -14.70
N ARG A 107 -7.97 17.08 -13.54
CA ARG A 107 -6.90 17.38 -12.58
C ARG A 107 -5.82 16.31 -12.49
N GLY A 108 -5.85 15.28 -13.33
CA GLY A 108 -4.88 14.19 -13.32
C GLY A 108 -5.51 12.84 -13.64
N VAL A 109 -5.18 11.81 -12.84
CA VAL A 109 -5.68 10.46 -13.05
C VAL A 109 -6.22 9.88 -11.76
N ARG A 110 -7.44 9.37 -11.81
CA ARG A 110 -7.99 8.49 -10.78
C ARG A 110 -7.44 7.08 -10.99
N PHE A 111 -6.54 6.71 -10.10
CA PHE A 111 -5.90 5.40 -10.10
C PHE A 111 -6.53 4.51 -9.05
N LEU A 112 -7.07 3.37 -9.48
CA LEU A 112 -7.75 2.45 -8.59
C LEU A 112 -7.39 1.00 -8.87
N THR A 113 -7.46 0.21 -7.81
CA THR A 113 -7.33 -1.24 -7.86
C THR A 113 -8.51 -1.91 -7.21
N GLY A 114 -8.93 -3.01 -7.80
CA GLY A 114 -9.80 -3.99 -7.17
C GLY A 114 -9.15 -5.35 -7.26
N TYR A 115 -9.03 -6.06 -6.14
CA TYR A 115 -8.55 -7.43 -6.16
C TYR A 115 -9.28 -8.30 -5.15
N ASP A 116 -9.45 -9.56 -5.49
CA ASP A 116 -9.96 -10.57 -4.56
C ASP A 116 -9.09 -11.81 -4.64
N TYR A 117 -9.03 -12.53 -3.54
CA TYR A 117 -8.22 -13.72 -3.41
C TYR A 117 -8.84 -14.71 -2.45
N ARG A 118 -8.53 -15.99 -2.68
CA ARG A 118 -8.95 -17.09 -1.83
C ARG A 118 -7.86 -17.38 -0.79
N PRO A 119 -8.15 -17.26 0.51
CA PRO A 119 -7.19 -17.60 1.54
C PRO A 119 -7.02 -19.13 1.67
N ARG A 120 -5.87 -19.55 2.19
CA ARG A 120 -5.61 -20.94 2.62
C ARG A 120 -5.97 -21.15 4.10
N GLY A 121 -6.12 -22.41 4.53
CA GLY A 121 -6.25 -22.78 5.95
C GLY A 121 -7.68 -22.94 6.49
N GLY A 122 -8.66 -23.21 5.62
CA GLY A 122 -10.05 -23.48 6.04
C GLY A 122 -10.69 -22.31 6.80
N ALA A 123 -11.55 -22.61 7.77
CA ALA A 123 -12.29 -21.59 8.53
C ALA A 123 -11.39 -20.70 9.41
N LEU A 124 -10.39 -21.30 10.09
CA LEU A 124 -9.45 -20.54 10.91
C LEU A 124 -8.57 -19.61 10.07
N GLY A 125 -8.07 -20.13 8.93
CA GLY A 125 -7.34 -19.33 7.96
C GLY A 125 -8.18 -18.19 7.39
N ALA A 126 -9.46 -18.42 7.12
CA ALA A 126 -10.39 -17.39 6.66
C ALA A 126 -10.64 -16.29 7.71
N THR A 127 -10.72 -16.64 9.00
CA THR A 127 -10.88 -15.66 10.09
C THR A 127 -9.62 -14.82 10.27
N ALA A 128 -8.44 -15.47 10.32
CA ALA A 128 -7.16 -14.76 10.39
C ALA A 128 -6.94 -13.86 9.16
N ASP A 129 -7.32 -14.34 7.97
CA ASP A 129 -7.28 -13.57 6.73
C ASP A 129 -8.14 -12.31 6.82
N ARG A 130 -9.38 -12.44 7.31
CA ARG A 130 -10.31 -11.32 7.44
C ARG A 130 -9.84 -10.27 8.46
N LEU A 131 -9.26 -10.69 9.58
CA LEU A 131 -8.91 -9.80 10.68
C LEU A 131 -7.52 -9.17 10.56
N LEU A 132 -6.56 -9.86 9.92
CA LEU A 132 -5.16 -9.46 9.91
C LEU A 132 -4.63 -9.27 8.49
N VAL A 133 -4.76 -10.29 7.64
CA VAL A 133 -4.10 -10.30 6.33
C VAL A 133 -4.73 -9.30 5.38
N ARG A 134 -6.07 -9.33 5.21
CA ARG A 134 -6.80 -8.41 4.32
C ARG A 134 -6.60 -6.95 4.72
N PRO A 135 -6.77 -6.54 6.00
CA PRO A 135 -6.51 -5.17 6.40
C PRO A 135 -5.05 -4.73 6.17
N LEU A 136 -4.08 -5.62 6.39
CA LEU A 136 -2.67 -5.33 6.14
C LEU A 136 -2.38 -5.16 4.64
N PHE A 137 -2.89 -6.06 3.81
CA PHE A 137 -2.76 -6.01 2.36
C PHE A 137 -3.42 -4.76 1.77
N ASP A 138 -4.61 -4.42 2.25
CA ASP A 138 -5.26 -3.16 1.92
C ASP A 138 -4.37 -1.98 2.36
N TRP A 139 -3.96 -1.91 3.62
CA TRP A 139 -3.05 -0.88 4.16
C TRP A 139 -1.81 -0.69 3.28
N ALA A 140 -1.09 -1.77 2.98
CA ALA A 140 0.13 -1.77 2.18
C ALA A 140 -0.13 -1.26 0.76
N THR A 141 -1.26 -1.67 0.15
CA THR A 141 -1.66 -1.20 -1.19
C THR A 141 -1.83 0.31 -1.23
N ALA A 142 -2.57 0.92 -0.29
CA ALA A 142 -2.69 2.39 -0.31
C ALA A 142 -1.42 3.10 0.08
N TRP A 143 -0.63 2.55 1.00
CA TRP A 143 0.64 3.15 1.35
C TRP A 143 1.54 3.23 0.10
N SER A 144 1.56 2.16 -0.71
CA SER A 144 2.24 2.14 -1.99
C SER A 144 1.66 3.13 -3.00
N PHE A 145 0.34 3.26 -3.08
CA PHE A 145 -0.32 4.22 -3.96
C PHE A 145 0.03 5.67 -3.60
N ASP A 146 0.02 6.02 -2.30
CA ASP A 146 0.42 7.35 -1.85
C ASP A 146 1.92 7.58 -2.07
N ARG A 147 2.77 6.57 -1.93
CA ARG A 147 4.19 6.64 -2.27
C ARG A 147 4.43 6.90 -3.76
N LEU A 148 3.70 6.21 -4.64
CA LEU A 148 3.73 6.46 -6.08
C LEU A 148 3.26 7.89 -6.40
N ARG A 149 2.17 8.33 -5.75
CA ARG A 149 1.67 9.70 -5.87
C ARG A 149 2.73 10.73 -5.47
N LEU A 150 3.43 10.54 -4.35
CA LEU A 150 4.51 11.44 -3.92
C LEU A 150 5.65 11.51 -4.95
N TRP A 151 5.96 10.39 -5.58
CA TRP A 151 6.99 10.36 -6.62
C TRP A 151 6.56 11.11 -7.88
N LEU A 152 5.33 10.89 -8.34
CA LEU A 152 4.82 11.52 -9.56
C LEU A 152 4.50 13.00 -9.36
N GLU A 153 3.86 13.39 -8.26
CA GLU A 153 3.43 14.77 -8.00
C GLU A 153 4.55 15.68 -7.48
N ARG A 154 5.50 15.14 -6.72
CA ARG A 154 6.49 15.94 -5.98
C ARG A 154 7.94 15.57 -6.29
N GLY A 155 8.16 14.58 -7.16
CA GLY A 155 9.51 14.08 -7.46
C GLY A 155 10.20 13.37 -6.29
N ILE A 156 9.49 13.07 -5.20
CA ILE A 156 10.07 12.38 -4.04
C ILE A 156 10.24 10.91 -4.40
N THR A 157 11.49 10.47 -4.60
CA THR A 157 11.75 9.08 -4.97
C THR A 157 11.19 8.11 -3.92
N PRO A 158 10.79 6.89 -4.33
CA PRO A 158 10.24 5.92 -3.40
C PRO A 158 11.17 5.65 -2.22
N GLU A 159 12.48 5.58 -2.45
CA GLU A 159 13.48 5.35 -1.41
C GLU A 159 13.52 6.51 -0.41
N ARG A 160 13.46 7.76 -0.88
CA ARG A 160 13.39 8.93 -0.01
C ARG A 160 12.09 8.98 0.78
N ALA A 161 10.96 8.65 0.14
CA ALA A 161 9.66 8.57 0.82
C ALA A 161 9.68 7.54 1.96
N LEU A 162 10.36 6.40 1.76
CA LEU A 162 10.56 5.40 2.81
C LEU A 162 11.43 5.95 3.96
N CYS A 163 12.53 6.63 3.66
CA CYS A 163 13.36 7.28 4.68
C CYS A 163 12.57 8.33 5.48
N ASN A 164 11.75 9.15 4.83
CA ASN A 164 10.89 10.13 5.51
C ASN A 164 9.92 9.43 6.47
N TRP A 165 9.30 8.33 6.03
CA TRP A 165 8.38 7.53 6.85
C TRP A 165 9.08 6.91 8.07
N LEU A 166 10.26 6.30 7.88
CA LEU A 166 11.06 5.74 8.96
C LEU A 166 11.51 6.82 9.96
N ALA A 167 11.99 7.96 9.46
CA ALA A 167 12.40 9.08 10.30
C ALA A 167 11.24 9.63 11.11
N GLU A 168 10.06 9.79 10.50
CA GLU A 168 8.87 10.26 11.20
C GLU A 168 8.41 9.28 12.29
N ILE A 169 8.43 7.97 12.01
CA ILE A 169 8.15 6.94 13.02
C ILE A 169 9.19 6.98 14.14
N ALA A 170 10.48 7.08 13.82
CA ALA A 170 11.55 7.15 14.81
C ALA A 170 11.36 8.35 15.74
N VAL A 171 11.06 9.54 15.20
CA VAL A 171 10.79 10.74 16.00
C VAL A 171 9.55 10.54 16.89
N ARG A 172 8.46 9.98 16.37
CA ARG A 172 7.26 9.70 17.16
C ARG A 172 7.54 8.70 18.29
N LEU A 173 8.29 7.64 18.02
CA LEU A 173 8.68 6.64 19.01
C LEU A 173 9.59 7.24 20.08
N LEU A 174 10.60 8.03 19.69
CA LEU A 174 11.48 8.74 20.63
C LEU A 174 10.71 9.72 21.50
N LEU A 175 9.74 10.42 20.93
CA LEU A 175 8.87 11.32 21.69
C LEU A 175 8.01 10.54 22.70
N LEU A 176 7.40 9.43 22.28
CA LEU A 176 6.60 8.58 23.16
C LEU A 176 7.43 7.95 24.27
N THR A 177 8.63 7.43 23.97
CA THR A 177 9.52 6.87 24.99
C THR A 177 10.02 7.93 25.95
N ALA A 178 10.31 9.15 25.48
CA ALA A 178 10.65 10.27 26.36
C ALA A 178 9.47 10.66 27.28
N CYS A 179 8.24 10.68 26.75
CA CYS A 179 7.05 11.06 27.52
C CYS A 179 6.64 9.98 28.54
N LEU A 180 6.59 8.72 28.11
CA LEU A 180 6.25 7.57 28.97
C LEU A 180 7.40 7.22 29.93
N GLY A 181 8.63 7.55 29.54
CA GLY A 181 9.82 7.25 30.29
C GLY A 181 9.82 7.89 31.67
N GLY A 182 9.24 9.09 31.86
CA GLY A 182 8.93 9.74 33.16
C GLY A 182 10.07 9.96 34.16
N LEU A 183 11.19 9.26 34.02
CA LEU A 183 12.23 8.94 35.01
C LEU A 183 13.12 10.13 35.36
N ARG A 184 12.86 11.31 34.78
CA ARG A 184 13.58 12.55 35.09
C ARG A 184 12.68 13.70 35.52
N LEU A 185 11.36 13.50 35.58
CA LEU A 185 10.44 14.62 35.85
C LEU A 185 10.66 15.23 37.23
N GLU A 186 10.84 14.42 38.28
CA GLU A 186 11.16 14.91 39.62
C GLU A 186 12.51 15.63 39.70
N ARG A 187 13.50 15.19 38.92
CA ARG A 187 14.83 15.82 38.89
C ARG A 187 14.80 17.13 38.08
N LEU A 188 13.98 17.20 37.05
CA LEU A 188 13.76 18.38 36.21
C LEU A 188 12.94 19.45 36.93
N THR A 189 11.86 19.09 37.64
CA THR A 189 11.03 20.06 38.38
C THR A 189 11.82 20.75 39.49
N ARG A 190 12.74 20.04 40.17
CA ARG A 190 13.64 20.61 41.19
C ARG A 190 14.62 21.65 40.63
N LEU A 191 14.96 21.63 39.34
CA LEU A 191 15.83 22.65 38.71
C LEU A 191 15.15 24.02 38.61
N PHE A 192 13.82 24.08 38.68
CA PHE A 192 13.06 25.32 38.57
C PHE A 192 12.86 26.05 39.91
N GLY A 193 13.50 25.58 40.99
CA GLY A 193 13.50 26.24 42.29
C GLY A 193 12.09 26.54 42.80
N SER A 194 11.79 27.83 43.03
CA SER A 194 10.49 28.30 43.52
C SER A 194 9.30 27.99 42.60
N PHE A 195 9.54 27.67 41.31
CA PHE A 195 8.49 27.30 40.36
C PHE A 195 8.23 25.80 40.28
N ALA A 196 8.88 24.98 41.10
CA ALA A 196 8.78 23.52 41.05
C ALA A 196 7.33 23.00 41.17
N ALA A 197 6.51 23.62 42.02
CA ALA A 197 5.10 23.25 42.20
C ALA A 197 4.24 23.54 40.94
N ALA A 198 4.45 24.69 40.30
CA ALA A 198 3.76 25.01 39.04
C ALA A 198 4.20 24.08 37.90
N MET A 199 5.49 23.75 37.83
CA MET A 199 6.02 22.80 36.85
C MET A 199 5.54 21.36 37.09
N ALA A 200 5.33 20.95 38.34
CA ALA A 200 4.76 19.65 38.66
C ALA A 200 3.34 19.46 38.09
N TYR A 201 2.56 20.54 37.95
CA TYR A 201 1.24 20.51 37.33
C TYR A 201 1.30 20.65 35.79
N LEU A 202 2.17 21.53 35.28
CA LEU A 202 2.26 21.80 33.85
C LEU A 202 2.93 20.65 33.06
N CYS A 203 3.93 19.99 33.63
CA CYS A 203 4.69 18.94 32.96
C CYS A 203 3.82 17.75 32.51
N PRO A 204 2.96 17.14 33.35
CA PRO A 204 2.05 16.07 32.91
C PRO A 204 1.13 16.48 31.77
N VAL A 205 0.63 17.72 31.79
CA VAL A 205 -0.24 18.26 30.73
C VAL A 205 0.53 18.40 29.40
N LEU A 206 1.76 18.92 29.43
CA LEU A 206 2.62 19.04 28.25
C LEU A 206 3.03 17.66 27.71
N LEU A 207 3.33 16.70 28.57
CA LEU A 207 3.62 15.32 28.18
C LEU A 207 2.41 14.65 27.53
N LEU A 208 1.21 14.82 28.11
CA LEU A 208 -0.02 14.31 27.50
C LEU A 208 -0.28 14.96 26.13
N ALA A 209 -0.10 16.28 26.02
CA ALA A 209 -0.22 16.97 24.74
C ALA A 209 0.80 16.44 23.71
N ALA A 210 2.04 16.19 24.12
CA ALA A 210 3.09 15.62 23.26
C ALA A 210 2.76 14.19 22.81
N VAL A 211 2.23 13.34 23.71
CA VAL A 211 1.74 11.99 23.38
C VAL A 211 0.59 12.07 22.39
N CYS A 212 -0.40 12.94 22.62
CA CYS A 212 -1.51 13.16 21.70
C CYS A 212 -1.02 13.61 20.32
N LEU A 213 -0.06 14.54 20.26
CA LEU A 213 0.55 14.96 19.00
C LEU A 213 1.30 13.80 18.32
N ALA A 214 2.06 12.99 19.05
CA ALA A 214 2.79 11.84 18.50
C ALA A 214 1.85 10.80 17.87
N LEU A 215 0.71 10.55 18.51
CA LEU A 215 -0.26 9.53 18.08
C LEU A 215 -1.20 10.04 16.98
N PHE A 216 -1.74 11.24 17.13
CA PHE A 216 -2.86 11.70 16.30
C PHE A 216 -2.46 12.72 15.23
N LYS A 217 -1.27 13.35 15.32
CA LYS A 217 -0.83 14.28 14.28
C LYS A 217 -0.73 13.57 12.94
N SER A 218 -1.16 14.27 11.91
CA SER A 218 -1.10 13.76 10.56
C SER A 218 0.34 13.56 10.05
N PRO A 219 0.67 12.43 9.39
CA PRO A 219 1.82 12.26 8.53
C PRO A 219 2.16 13.48 7.71
N LEU A 220 3.44 13.83 7.73
CA LEU A 220 3.98 14.95 6.98
C LEU A 220 3.66 14.78 5.49
N ALA A 221 3.56 15.89 4.77
CA ALA A 221 3.16 15.89 3.37
C ALA A 221 4.16 15.16 2.45
N CYS A 222 5.40 14.95 2.91
CA CYS A 222 6.45 14.18 2.23
C CYS A 222 6.54 12.72 2.69
N THR A 223 5.69 12.30 3.63
CA THR A 223 5.64 10.95 4.20
C THR A 223 4.45 10.20 3.61
N PRO A 224 4.64 8.99 3.04
CA PRO A 224 3.55 8.17 2.53
C PRO A 224 2.57 7.76 3.65
N ALA A 225 1.28 7.85 3.37
CA ALA A 225 0.21 7.57 4.33
C ALA A 225 -1.00 6.88 3.68
N ALA A 226 -1.23 5.61 4.04
CA ALA A 226 -2.32 4.78 3.50
C ALA A 226 -3.71 5.44 3.60
N ARG A 227 -3.97 6.17 4.69
CA ARG A 227 -5.25 6.85 4.92
C ARG A 227 -5.58 8.00 3.96
N ARG A 228 -4.63 8.42 3.10
CA ARG A 228 -4.89 9.41 2.04
C ARG A 228 -5.60 8.79 0.83
N CYS A 229 -5.64 7.46 0.75
CA CYS A 229 -6.37 6.74 -0.29
C CYS A 229 -7.75 6.31 0.21
N LEU A 230 -8.70 6.23 -0.72
CA LEU A 230 -10.06 5.76 -0.47
C LEU A 230 -10.11 4.24 -0.48
N ARG A 231 -10.87 3.66 0.45
CA ARG A 231 -11.07 2.19 0.60
C ARG A 231 -12.44 1.70 0.21
N ALA A 232 -13.37 2.62 0.05
CA ALA A 232 -14.70 2.35 -0.46
C ALA A 232 -14.87 3.18 -1.74
N PRO A 233 -15.43 2.58 -2.80
CA PRO A 233 -15.67 3.30 -4.02
C PRO A 233 -16.82 4.31 -3.81
N ALA A 234 -16.64 5.55 -4.23
CA ALA A 234 -17.69 6.58 -4.15
C ALA A 234 -18.88 6.28 -5.07
N THR A 235 -18.66 5.50 -6.12
CA THR A 235 -19.69 5.04 -7.07
C THR A 235 -19.56 3.55 -7.32
N ARG A 236 -20.62 2.89 -7.82
CA ARG A 236 -20.57 1.44 -8.06
C ARG A 236 -19.59 1.10 -9.19
N ILE A 237 -18.42 0.58 -8.83
CA ILE A 237 -17.39 0.17 -9.80
C ILE A 237 -17.58 -1.31 -10.16
N ARG A 238 -17.73 -1.60 -11.46
CA ARG A 238 -17.69 -2.97 -11.99
C ARG A 238 -16.27 -3.34 -12.37
N ALA A 239 -15.85 -4.55 -12.01
CA ALA A 239 -14.60 -5.13 -12.47
C ALA A 239 -14.56 -5.13 -14.02
N PRO A 240 -13.42 -4.79 -14.64
CA PRO A 240 -13.30 -4.74 -16.08
C PRO A 240 -13.54 -6.11 -16.70
N ARG A 241 -14.20 -6.14 -17.87
CA ARG A 241 -14.44 -7.40 -18.63
C ARG A 241 -13.15 -8.18 -18.88
N LEU A 242 -12.02 -7.47 -19.02
CA LEU A 242 -10.67 -8.04 -19.15
C LEU A 242 -10.34 -9.04 -18.03
N LEU A 243 -10.70 -8.74 -16.78
CA LEU A 243 -10.47 -9.64 -15.64
C LEU A 243 -11.29 -10.92 -15.77
N ARG A 244 -12.55 -10.81 -16.21
CA ARG A 244 -13.41 -11.99 -16.44
C ARG A 244 -12.88 -12.87 -17.56
N THR A 245 -12.45 -12.27 -18.67
CA THR A 245 -11.85 -13.00 -19.79
C THR A 245 -10.57 -13.72 -19.38
N LEU A 246 -9.75 -13.09 -18.52
CA LEU A 246 -8.57 -13.74 -17.94
C LEU A 246 -8.92 -14.94 -17.07
N GLN A 247 -9.89 -14.78 -16.17
CA GLN A 247 -10.33 -15.86 -15.29
C GLN A 247 -10.83 -17.05 -16.11
N GLN A 248 -11.67 -16.80 -17.13
CA GLN A 248 -12.17 -17.83 -18.04
C GLN A 248 -11.06 -18.55 -18.82
N ARG A 249 -10.06 -17.81 -19.33
CA ARG A 249 -8.93 -18.42 -20.06
C ARG A 249 -8.03 -19.27 -19.16
N ARG A 250 -7.95 -18.97 -17.87
CA ARG A 250 -7.18 -19.77 -16.91
C ARG A 250 -7.91 -21.05 -16.52
N GLU A 251 -9.25 -21.04 -16.54
CA GLU A 251 -10.10 -22.21 -16.22
C GLU A 251 -10.31 -23.15 -17.42
N ALA A 252 -10.06 -22.67 -18.64
CA ALA A 252 -10.15 -23.50 -19.84
C ALA A 252 -9.04 -24.58 -19.83
N PRO A 253 -9.37 -25.88 -19.95
CA PRO A 253 -8.37 -26.92 -20.15
C PRO A 253 -7.65 -26.67 -21.49
N ALA A 254 -6.32 -26.85 -21.46
CA ALA A 254 -5.46 -26.80 -22.65
C ALA A 254 -5.78 -27.95 -23.61
#